data_AF-A0A1A8ZK63-F1
#
_entry.id   AF-A0A1A8ZK63-F1
#
_cell.length_a   1.000
_cell.length_b   1.000
_cell.length_c   1.000
_cell.angle_alpha   90.00
_cell.angle_beta   90.00
_cell.angle_gamma   90.00
#
_symmetry.space_group_name_H-M   'P 1'
#
loop_
_entity.id
_entity.type
_entity.pdbx_description
1 polymer ?
#
loop_
_entity_poly.entity_id
_entity_poly.type
_entity_poly.pdbx_seq_one_letter_code
_entity_poly.pdbx_strand_id
1 'polypeptide(L)'
;MNFDELFGNFPTLTITGLEQGAIYALIALGYTLVYGVLRLINFAHSEVFMVGTFTAMWTWQALGYDQNSAAPALGPLILAVVAGLVVAMAASALTAVTVELVAYRPLRRRNAPPLAFLITAIGASFVLSESFGIGTSRAPFGMPELIPSKTVFTLFGAAITNLQLLILAVTLIMMVALDQFVNRSRLGRGIRAVAQDADTAALMGVNKNRVILLVFVLGGLMAGVGALLWDVRFGFTKFNVGFLIGLKCFAAAVLGGIGNLRGALLGGLLLGVVENYAAGVFGGDWKDFTGFVLLIVLLMFRPTGLLGESLGRARA
;
A
#
# COMPACT_ATOMS: atom_id res chain seq x y z
N MET A 1 0.93 -20.31 -24.11
CA MET A 1 1.13 -20.66 -22.69
C MET A 1 2.52 -21.28 -22.57
N ASN A 2 3.46 -20.61 -21.91
CA ASN A 2 4.84 -21.09 -21.75
C ASN A 2 5.01 -21.78 -20.40
N PHE A 3 4.62 -23.06 -20.32
CA PHE A 3 4.79 -23.83 -19.08
C PHE A 3 6.28 -24.10 -18.77
N ASP A 4 7.14 -24.17 -19.79
CA ASP A 4 8.58 -24.35 -19.62
C ASP A 4 9.25 -23.15 -18.94
N GLU A 5 8.79 -21.93 -19.23
CA GLU A 5 9.25 -20.72 -18.53
C GLU A 5 8.80 -20.70 -17.08
N LEU A 6 7.60 -21.22 -16.77
CA LEU A 6 7.12 -21.31 -15.39
C LEU A 6 7.95 -22.31 -14.57
N PHE A 7 8.18 -23.52 -15.08
CA PHE A 7 8.94 -24.53 -14.32
C PHE A 7 10.44 -24.20 -14.24
N GLY A 8 11.01 -23.61 -15.30
CA GLY A 8 12.41 -23.20 -15.32
C GLY A 8 12.71 -21.99 -14.42
N ASN A 9 11.76 -21.05 -14.30
CA ASN A 9 11.93 -19.83 -13.49
C ASN A 9 11.09 -19.82 -12.22
N PHE A 10 10.55 -20.96 -11.79
CA PHE A 10 9.67 -21.05 -10.63
C PHE A 10 10.25 -20.34 -9.38
N PRO A 11 11.53 -20.57 -8.99
CA PRO A 11 12.09 -19.90 -7.82
C PRO A 11 12.19 -18.38 -8.03
N THR A 12 12.60 -17.94 -9.22
CA THR A 12 12.72 -16.52 -9.57
C THR A 12 11.37 -15.81 -9.52
N LEU A 13 10.34 -16.38 -10.14
CA LEU A 13 8.98 -15.85 -10.16
C LEU A 13 8.36 -15.79 -8.76
N THR A 14 8.67 -16.78 -7.91
CA THR A 14 8.23 -16.77 -6.50
C THR A 14 8.82 -15.58 -5.77
N ILE A 15 10.14 -15.36 -5.91
CA ILE A 15 10.86 -14.31 -5.19
C ILE A 15 10.42 -12.92 -5.68
N THR A 16 10.31 -12.70 -6.99
CA THR A 16 9.81 -11.43 -7.55
C THR A 16 8.34 -11.20 -7.19
N GLY A 17 7.55 -12.28 -7.11
CA GLY A 17 6.17 -12.25 -6.64
C GLY A 17 6.03 -11.85 -5.18
N LEU A 18 6.87 -12.41 -4.29
CA LEU A 18 6.91 -12.05 -2.87
C LEU A 18 7.36 -10.60 -2.67
N GLU A 19 8.37 -10.15 -3.41
CA GLU A 19 8.85 -8.77 -3.40
C GLU A 19 7.72 -7.79 -3.77
N GLN A 20 7.06 -8.01 -4.91
CA GLN A 20 5.96 -7.15 -5.35
C GLN A 20 4.75 -7.23 -4.40
N GLY A 21 4.44 -8.45 -3.93
CA GLY A 21 3.36 -8.68 -2.98
C GLY A 21 3.60 -8.02 -1.62
N ALA A 22 4.86 -7.83 -1.22
CA ALA A 22 5.22 -7.11 -0.01
C ALA A 22 4.88 -5.60 -0.11
N ILE A 23 5.11 -4.99 -1.28
CA ILE A 23 4.67 -3.61 -1.53
C ILE A 23 3.14 -3.53 -1.50
N TYR A 24 2.45 -4.49 -2.15
CA TYR A 24 0.99 -4.55 -2.12
C TYR A 24 0.44 -4.73 -0.71
N ALA A 25 1.09 -5.54 0.12
CA ALA A 25 0.73 -5.72 1.52
C ALA A 25 0.80 -4.42 2.32
N LEU A 26 1.85 -3.60 2.15
CA LEU A 26 1.97 -2.31 2.86
C LEU A 26 0.82 -1.37 2.54
N ILE A 27 0.46 -1.27 1.26
CA ILE A 27 -0.65 -0.40 0.82
C ILE A 27 -1.99 -1.01 1.28
N ALA A 28 -2.15 -2.34 1.19
CA ALA A 28 -3.33 -3.06 1.66
C ALA A 28 -3.55 -2.92 3.17
N LEU A 29 -2.50 -2.82 3.99
CA LEU A 29 -2.60 -2.55 5.42
C LEU A 29 -3.27 -1.19 5.69
N GLY A 30 -2.95 -0.17 4.89
CA GLY A 30 -3.62 1.14 4.99
C GLY A 30 -5.11 1.07 4.67
N TYR A 31 -5.49 0.37 3.59
CA TYR A 31 -6.91 0.09 3.28
C TYR A 31 -7.62 -0.63 4.42
N THR A 32 -6.96 -1.66 4.97
CA THR A 32 -7.49 -2.52 6.04
C THR A 32 -7.75 -1.74 7.33
N LEU A 33 -6.84 -0.84 7.70
CA LEU A 33 -6.99 0.01 8.88
C LEU A 33 -8.16 0.99 8.75
N VAL A 34 -8.23 1.70 7.62
CA VAL A 34 -9.29 2.68 7.37
C VAL A 34 -10.65 2.00 7.33
N TYR A 35 -10.77 0.90 6.60
CA TYR A 35 -12.01 0.13 6.54
C TYR A 35 -12.36 -0.49 7.89
N GLY A 36 -11.38 -1.00 8.65
CA GLY A 36 -11.65 -1.61 9.97
C GLY A 36 -12.36 -0.66 10.94
N VAL A 37 -12.10 0.65 10.84
CA VAL A 37 -12.73 1.67 11.69
C VAL A 37 -13.95 2.32 11.04
N LEU A 38 -13.87 2.68 9.77
CA LEU A 38 -14.95 3.41 9.09
C LEU A 38 -15.99 2.51 8.41
N ARG A 39 -15.63 1.26 8.10
CA ARG A 39 -16.42 0.32 7.27
C ARG A 39 -16.83 0.92 5.92
N LEU A 40 -15.96 1.77 5.38
CA LEU A 40 -16.15 2.45 4.10
C LEU A 40 -14.90 2.25 3.24
N ILE A 41 -15.11 2.11 1.93
CA ILE A 41 -14.03 1.93 0.97
C ILE A 41 -13.40 3.30 0.69
N ASN A 42 -12.08 3.40 0.84
CA ASN A 42 -11.33 4.63 0.64
C ASN A 42 -10.46 4.58 -0.63
N PHE A 43 -11.06 4.84 -1.79
CA PHE A 43 -10.31 4.86 -3.05
C PHE A 43 -9.18 5.89 -3.09
N ALA A 44 -9.35 7.05 -2.43
CA ALA A 44 -8.31 8.08 -2.38
C ALA A 44 -6.99 7.62 -1.73
N HIS A 45 -6.98 6.50 -0.99
CA HIS A 45 -5.75 5.97 -0.40
C HIS A 45 -4.68 5.61 -1.46
N SER A 46 -5.08 5.23 -2.66
CA SER A 46 -4.16 4.98 -3.78
C SER A 46 -3.40 6.23 -4.20
N GLU A 47 -4.06 7.38 -4.14
CA GLU A 47 -3.45 8.65 -4.49
C GLU A 47 -2.61 9.21 -3.34
N VAL A 48 -2.92 8.83 -2.09
CA VAL A 48 -2.00 9.07 -0.98
C VAL A 48 -0.65 8.38 -1.23
N PHE A 49 -0.67 7.14 -1.71
CA PHE A 49 0.53 6.43 -2.14
C PHE A 49 1.23 7.14 -3.31
N MET A 50 0.49 7.60 -4.33
CA MET A 50 1.06 8.39 -5.43
C MET A 50 1.77 9.66 -4.93
N VAL A 51 1.18 10.41 -3.99
CA VAL A 51 1.86 11.58 -3.43
C VAL A 51 3.18 11.19 -2.76
N GLY A 52 3.23 10.03 -2.10
CA GLY A 52 4.46 9.45 -1.57
C GLY A 52 5.54 9.26 -2.64
N THR A 53 5.18 8.77 -3.83
CA THR A 53 6.17 8.49 -4.89
C THR A 53 6.76 9.78 -5.48
N PHE A 54 5.91 10.78 -5.74
CA PHE A 54 6.39 12.09 -6.20
C PHE A 54 7.24 12.82 -5.17
N THR A 55 6.88 12.72 -3.89
CA THR A 55 7.63 13.43 -2.84
C THR A 55 8.96 12.76 -2.52
N ALA A 56 9.06 11.43 -2.61
CA ALA A 56 10.36 10.73 -2.58
C ALA A 56 11.26 11.20 -3.74
N MET A 57 10.71 11.24 -4.95
CA MET A 57 11.40 11.72 -6.14
C MET A 57 11.92 13.16 -6.01
N TRP A 58 11.04 14.10 -5.64
CA TRP A 58 11.44 15.49 -5.45
C TRP A 58 12.46 15.66 -4.32
N THR A 59 12.42 14.81 -3.29
CA THR A 59 13.43 14.80 -2.23
C THR A 59 14.80 14.41 -2.81
N TRP A 60 14.86 13.38 -3.66
CA TRP A 60 16.11 12.98 -4.29
C TRP A 60 16.64 14.00 -5.29
N GLN A 61 15.75 14.62 -6.08
CA GLN A 61 16.12 15.74 -6.96
C GLN A 61 16.67 16.94 -6.17
N ALA A 62 16.05 17.28 -5.04
CA ALA A 62 16.52 18.36 -4.17
C ALA A 62 17.90 18.05 -3.55
N LEU A 63 18.23 16.78 -3.36
CA LEU A 63 19.56 16.32 -2.93
C LEU A 63 20.59 16.24 -4.08
N GLY A 64 20.19 16.57 -5.31
CA GLY A 64 21.05 16.56 -6.49
C GLY A 64 21.18 15.21 -7.19
N TYR A 65 20.32 14.25 -6.88
CA TYR A 65 20.24 12.96 -7.56
C TYR A 65 19.14 12.99 -8.62
N ASP A 66 19.52 12.74 -9.87
CA ASP A 66 18.62 12.61 -11.00
C ASP A 66 18.74 11.20 -11.62
N GLN A 67 17.86 10.86 -12.56
CA GLN A 67 17.81 9.55 -13.22
C GLN A 67 19.14 9.08 -13.85
N ASN A 68 20.03 10.03 -14.19
CA ASN A 68 21.35 9.76 -14.78
C ASN A 68 22.48 9.72 -13.75
N SER A 69 22.20 10.04 -12.49
CA SER A 69 23.22 10.07 -11.44
C SER A 69 23.66 8.65 -11.09
N ALA A 70 24.97 8.43 -11.01
CA ALA A 70 25.51 7.17 -10.49
C ALA A 70 25.14 6.99 -9.01
N ALA A 71 25.02 5.73 -8.59
CA ALA A 71 24.71 5.39 -7.20
C ALA A 71 25.68 6.10 -6.23
N PRO A 72 25.17 6.87 -5.26
CA PRO A 72 26.02 7.58 -4.31
C PRO A 72 26.86 6.64 -3.45
N ALA A 73 27.95 7.18 -2.88
CA ALA A 73 28.71 6.49 -1.84
C ALA A 73 27.80 6.16 -0.63
N LEU A 74 28.20 5.16 0.17
CA LEU A 74 27.39 4.61 1.28
C LEU A 74 26.81 5.67 2.22
N GLY A 75 27.58 6.71 2.59
CA GLY A 75 27.10 7.78 3.48
C GLY A 75 25.95 8.59 2.87
N PRO A 76 26.15 9.27 1.73
CA PRO A 76 25.10 10.01 1.04
C PRO A 76 23.92 9.13 0.59
N LEU A 77 24.14 7.86 0.30
CA LEU A 77 23.07 6.90 -0.01
C LEU A 77 22.10 6.72 1.16
N ILE A 78 22.63 6.46 2.37
CA ILE A 78 21.77 6.29 3.57
C ILE A 78 20.97 7.57 3.82
N LEU A 79 21.60 8.72 3.68
CA LEU A 79 20.91 10.01 3.82
C LEU A 79 19.78 10.17 2.79
N ALA A 80 20.04 9.87 1.51
CA ALA A 80 19.04 9.99 0.45
C ALA A 80 17.85 9.05 0.66
N VAL A 81 18.11 7.80 1.03
CA VAL A 81 17.04 6.81 1.29
C VAL A 81 16.22 7.19 2.52
N VAL A 82 16.88 7.57 3.63
CA VAL A 82 16.18 7.94 4.87
C VAL A 82 15.42 9.26 4.70
N ALA A 83 16.01 10.25 4.04
CA ALA A 83 15.33 11.51 3.73
C ALA A 83 14.10 11.27 2.84
N GLY A 84 14.26 10.50 1.76
CA GLY A 84 13.14 10.11 0.90
C GLY A 84 12.04 9.39 1.68
N LEU A 85 12.41 8.48 2.58
CA LEU A 85 11.45 7.72 3.39
C LEU A 85 10.66 8.63 4.33
N VAL A 86 11.36 9.49 5.07
CA VAL A 86 10.73 10.40 6.03
C VAL A 86 9.81 11.38 5.32
N VAL A 87 10.26 11.96 4.20
CA VAL A 87 9.46 12.92 3.44
C VAL A 87 8.25 12.23 2.79
N ALA A 88 8.42 11.05 2.17
CA ALA A 88 7.33 10.29 1.58
C ALA A 88 6.29 9.89 2.63
N MET A 89 6.72 9.42 3.81
CA MET A 89 5.84 9.10 4.93
C MET A 89 5.09 10.34 5.44
N ALA A 90 5.79 11.45 5.64
CA ALA A 90 5.20 12.69 6.13
C ALA A 90 4.18 13.27 5.14
N ALA A 91 4.53 13.33 3.86
CA ALA A 91 3.66 13.83 2.80
C ALA A 91 2.43 12.93 2.62
N SER A 92 2.61 11.61 2.62
CA SER A 92 1.50 10.66 2.51
C SER A 92 0.57 10.75 3.73
N ALA A 93 1.12 10.82 4.94
CA ALA A 93 0.31 11.02 6.15
C ALA A 93 -0.45 12.35 6.13
N LEU A 94 0.19 13.45 5.69
CA LEU A 94 -0.43 14.75 5.58
C LEU A 94 -1.55 14.77 4.53
N THR A 95 -1.35 14.14 3.38
CA THR A 95 -2.38 13.98 2.35
C THR A 95 -3.55 13.15 2.88
N ALA A 96 -3.28 12.04 3.56
CA ALA A 96 -4.33 11.23 4.18
C ALA A 96 -5.15 12.02 5.20
N VAL A 97 -4.50 12.84 6.04
CA VAL A 97 -5.19 13.74 6.98
C VAL A 97 -6.00 14.80 6.25
N THR A 98 -5.45 15.39 5.19
CA THR A 98 -6.17 16.37 4.37
C THR A 98 -7.43 15.76 3.76
N VAL A 99 -7.33 14.54 3.22
CA VAL A 99 -8.48 13.78 2.70
C VAL A 99 -9.49 13.50 3.81
N GLU A 100 -9.05 13.10 5.01
CA GLU A 100 -9.95 12.90 6.15
C GLU A 100 -10.72 14.18 6.50
N LEU A 101 -10.02 15.30 6.61
CA LEU A 101 -10.57 16.59 7.06
C LEU A 101 -11.49 17.24 6.03
N VAL A 102 -11.13 17.15 4.75
CA VAL A 102 -11.84 17.85 3.66
C VAL A 102 -12.91 16.97 3.03
N ALA A 103 -12.62 15.68 2.81
CA ALA A 103 -13.50 14.79 2.06
C ALA A 103 -14.44 13.99 3.00
N TYR A 104 -13.90 13.36 4.05
CA TYR A 104 -14.68 12.43 4.88
C TYR A 104 -15.37 13.08 6.08
N ARG A 105 -14.66 13.93 6.82
CA ARG A 105 -15.14 14.50 8.08
C ARG A 105 -16.40 15.37 7.91
N PRO A 106 -16.56 16.18 6.85
CA PRO A 106 -17.77 16.97 6.64
C PRO A 106 -18.99 16.08 6.39
N LEU A 107 -18.86 15.01 5.60
CA LEU A 107 -19.92 14.04 5.35
C LEU A 107 -20.33 13.31 6.63
N ARG A 108 -19.34 12.91 7.43
CA ARG A 108 -19.57 12.26 8.73
C ARG A 108 -20.32 13.18 9.70
N ARG A 109 -19.99 14.47 9.73
CA ARG A 109 -20.72 15.46 10.57
C ARG A 109 -22.17 15.66 10.14
N ARG A 110 -22.47 15.46 8.85
CA ARG A 110 -23.83 15.58 8.28
C ARG A 110 -24.60 14.26 8.29
N ASN A 111 -24.06 13.19 8.89
CA ASN A 111 -24.65 11.84 8.86
C ASN A 111 -25.02 11.37 7.44
N ALA A 112 -24.14 11.65 6.47
CA ALA A 112 -24.36 11.26 5.08
C ALA A 112 -24.42 9.73 4.91
N PRO A 113 -25.18 9.22 3.92
CA PRO A 113 -25.25 7.79 3.65
C PRO A 113 -23.90 7.22 3.15
N PRO A 114 -23.63 5.92 3.32
CA PRO A 114 -22.38 5.27 2.89
C PRO A 114 -21.97 5.54 1.44
N LEU A 115 -22.95 5.61 0.53
CA LEU A 115 -22.73 5.90 -0.88
C LEU A 115 -22.07 7.28 -1.11
N ALA A 116 -22.41 8.28 -0.29
CA ALA A 116 -21.82 9.61 -0.41
C ALA A 116 -20.31 9.59 -0.12
N PHE A 117 -19.86 8.77 0.84
CA PHE A 117 -18.44 8.60 1.12
C PHE A 117 -17.69 7.96 -0.06
N LEU A 118 -18.29 6.98 -0.73
CA LEU A 118 -17.70 6.37 -1.93
C LEU A 118 -17.52 7.39 -3.06
N ILE A 119 -18.57 8.16 -3.36
CA ILE A 119 -18.54 9.20 -4.40
C ILE A 119 -17.45 10.24 -4.08
N THR A 120 -17.39 10.68 -2.82
CA THR A 120 -16.38 11.64 -2.39
C THR A 120 -14.97 11.07 -2.36
N ALA A 121 -14.79 9.78 -2.05
CA ALA A 121 -13.50 9.11 -2.13
C ALA A 121 -12.96 9.09 -3.57
N ILE A 122 -13.83 8.72 -4.53
CA ILE A 122 -13.49 8.71 -5.95
C ILE A 122 -13.20 10.14 -6.44
N GLY A 123 -14.03 11.11 -6.06
CA GLY A 123 -13.81 12.52 -6.39
C GLY A 123 -12.47 13.04 -5.84
N ALA A 124 -12.14 12.75 -4.58
CA ALA A 124 -10.86 13.11 -3.98
C ALA A 124 -9.67 12.43 -4.70
N SER A 125 -9.85 11.16 -5.11
CA SER A 125 -8.86 10.44 -5.93
C SER A 125 -8.57 11.20 -7.22
N PHE A 126 -9.60 11.55 -8.00
CA PHE A 126 -9.41 12.30 -9.24
C PHE A 126 -8.80 13.68 -9.03
N VAL A 127 -9.23 14.41 -8.00
CA VAL A 127 -8.65 15.72 -7.67
C VAL A 127 -7.15 15.59 -7.38
N LEU A 128 -6.73 14.59 -6.59
CA LEU A 128 -5.33 14.34 -6.30
C LEU A 128 -4.55 13.94 -7.56
N SER A 129 -5.00 12.91 -8.30
CA SER A 129 -4.31 12.44 -9.51
C SER A 129 -4.20 13.53 -10.59
N GLU A 130 -5.29 14.27 -10.84
CA GLU A 130 -5.31 15.30 -11.88
C GLU A 130 -4.55 16.57 -11.46
N SER A 131 -4.53 16.92 -10.17
CA SER A 131 -3.70 18.04 -9.69
C SER A 131 -2.21 17.79 -9.95
N PHE A 132 -1.74 16.56 -9.71
CA PHE A 132 -0.39 16.14 -10.06
C PHE A 132 -0.23 16.07 -11.58
N GLY A 133 -1.23 15.57 -12.31
CA GLY A 133 -1.22 15.52 -13.78
C GLY A 133 -0.99 16.90 -14.41
N ILE A 134 -1.67 17.94 -13.92
CA ILE A 134 -1.47 19.32 -14.36
C ILE A 134 -0.07 19.82 -13.98
N GLY A 135 0.34 19.64 -12.71
CA GLY A 135 1.65 20.12 -12.23
C GLY A 135 2.85 19.43 -12.90
N THR A 136 2.68 18.21 -13.40
CA THR A 136 3.74 17.39 -13.99
C THR A 136 3.66 17.31 -15.52
N SER A 137 2.75 18.06 -16.15
CA SER A 137 2.43 17.95 -17.58
C SER A 137 2.14 16.51 -18.03
N ARG A 138 1.65 15.67 -17.11
CA ARG A 138 1.33 14.24 -17.30
C ARG A 138 2.52 13.37 -17.75
N ALA A 139 3.74 13.88 -17.68
CA ALA A 139 4.94 13.15 -18.04
C ALA A 139 5.28 12.07 -16.99
N PRO A 140 5.83 10.93 -17.40
CA PRO A 140 6.47 10.01 -16.46
C PRO A 140 7.81 10.61 -15.97
N PHE A 141 8.15 10.37 -14.71
CA PHE A 141 9.41 10.80 -14.11
C PHE A 141 10.24 9.58 -13.73
N GLY A 142 11.48 9.52 -14.21
CA GLY A 142 12.45 8.51 -13.80
C GLY A 142 13.03 8.82 -12.42
N MET A 143 13.50 7.79 -11.74
CA MET A 143 14.15 7.88 -10.43
C MET A 143 15.66 7.62 -10.56
N PRO A 144 16.50 8.25 -9.73
CA PRO A 144 17.90 7.87 -9.61
C PRO A 144 18.04 6.41 -9.16
N GLU A 145 19.02 5.68 -9.72
CA GLU A 145 19.39 4.35 -9.25
C GLU A 145 20.20 4.46 -7.95
N LEU A 146 19.50 4.71 -6.84
CA LEU A 146 20.14 4.86 -5.52
C LEU A 146 20.73 3.54 -5.03
N ILE A 147 19.98 2.45 -5.15
CA ILE A 147 20.38 1.12 -4.69
C ILE A 147 20.58 0.24 -5.92
N PRO A 148 21.82 0.08 -6.40
CA PRO A 148 22.08 -0.79 -7.54
C PRO A 148 21.73 -2.23 -7.16
N SER A 149 20.96 -2.88 -8.03
CA SER A 149 20.50 -4.25 -7.83
C SER A 149 21.69 -5.19 -7.98
N LYS A 150 22.13 -5.78 -6.87
CA LYS A 150 23.25 -6.73 -6.82
C LYS A 150 22.76 -8.07 -6.30
N THR A 151 23.13 -9.13 -6.99
CA THR A 151 22.89 -10.51 -6.54
C THR A 151 23.70 -10.77 -5.27
N VAL A 152 23.01 -11.11 -4.18
CA VAL A 152 23.65 -11.44 -2.90
C VAL A 152 23.95 -12.93 -2.85
N PHE A 153 22.97 -13.77 -3.20
CA PHE A 153 23.12 -15.22 -3.26
C PHE A 153 22.16 -15.82 -4.29
N THR A 154 22.45 -17.04 -4.72
CA THR A 154 21.58 -17.81 -5.60
C THR A 154 20.89 -18.91 -4.79
N LEU A 155 19.57 -18.99 -4.89
CA LEU A 155 18.76 -20.01 -4.22
C LEU A 155 17.98 -20.78 -5.29
N PHE A 156 18.20 -22.10 -5.40
CA PHE A 156 17.56 -22.95 -6.41
C PHE A 156 17.68 -22.41 -7.86
N GLY A 157 18.80 -21.77 -8.20
CA GLY A 157 19.00 -21.17 -9.53
C GLY A 157 18.44 -19.75 -9.70
N ALA A 158 17.69 -19.22 -8.73
CA ALA A 158 17.24 -17.83 -8.72
C ALA A 158 18.25 -16.91 -8.05
N ALA A 159 18.61 -15.82 -8.71
CA ALA A 159 19.43 -14.74 -8.14
C ALA A 159 18.58 -13.87 -7.21
N ILE A 160 18.90 -13.87 -5.91
CA ILE A 160 18.26 -13.00 -4.92
C ILE A 160 19.05 -11.70 -4.81
N THR A 161 18.37 -10.58 -4.98
CA THR A 161 18.99 -9.26 -4.97
C THR A 161 18.92 -8.60 -3.60
N ASN A 162 19.86 -7.70 -3.33
CA ASN A 162 19.86 -6.85 -2.13
C ASN A 162 18.55 -6.05 -1.99
N LEU A 163 18.00 -5.58 -3.12
CA LEU A 163 16.77 -4.81 -3.19
C LEU A 163 15.55 -5.65 -2.78
N GLN A 164 15.45 -6.89 -3.25
CA GLN A 164 14.40 -7.84 -2.83
C GLN A 164 14.41 -8.08 -1.32
N LEU A 165 15.60 -8.32 -0.76
CA LEU A 165 15.76 -8.53 0.68
C LEU A 165 15.38 -7.28 1.48
N LEU A 166 15.77 -6.09 0.99
CA LEU A 166 15.40 -4.82 1.61
C LEU A 166 13.88 -4.63 1.64
N ILE A 167 13.19 -4.84 0.52
CA ILE A 167 11.72 -4.69 0.43
C ILE A 167 11.02 -5.63 1.39
N LEU A 168 11.42 -6.91 1.41
CA LEU A 168 10.85 -7.91 2.32
C LEU A 168 11.12 -7.55 3.79
N ALA A 169 12.35 -7.16 4.12
CA ALA A 169 12.74 -6.80 5.48
C ALA A 169 11.98 -5.56 5.97
N VAL A 170 11.97 -4.48 5.20
CA VAL A 170 11.26 -3.23 5.55
C VAL A 170 9.77 -3.49 5.69
N THR A 171 9.17 -4.25 4.76
CA THR A 171 7.75 -4.61 4.83
C THR A 171 7.42 -5.37 6.10
N LEU A 172 8.22 -6.39 6.44
CA LEU A 172 8.01 -7.19 7.64
C LEU A 172 8.18 -6.34 8.91
N ILE A 173 9.19 -5.47 8.96
CA ILE A 173 9.42 -4.55 10.09
C ILE A 173 8.21 -3.63 10.27
N MET A 174 7.73 -3.00 9.19
CA MET A 174 6.59 -2.09 9.25
C MET A 174 5.30 -2.81 9.65
N MET A 175 5.08 -4.02 9.14
CA MET A 175 3.94 -4.84 9.52
C MET A 175 3.98 -5.20 11.01
N VAL A 176 5.11 -5.69 11.52
CA VAL A 176 5.28 -6.04 12.93
C VAL A 176 5.13 -4.79 13.80
N ALA A 177 5.71 -3.67 13.40
CA ALA A 177 5.58 -2.39 14.10
C ALA A 177 4.11 -1.96 14.18
N LEU A 178 3.36 -2.05 13.08
CA LEU A 178 1.95 -1.69 13.04
C LEU A 178 1.07 -2.66 13.84
N ASP A 179 1.27 -3.97 13.71
CA ASP A 179 0.54 -4.99 14.47
C ASP A 179 0.75 -4.76 15.98
N GLN A 180 1.99 -4.54 16.40
CA GLN A 180 2.32 -4.27 17.80
C GLN A 180 1.76 -2.93 18.28
N PHE A 181 1.79 -1.89 17.43
CA PHE A 181 1.18 -0.61 17.75
C PHE A 181 -0.33 -0.74 17.98
N VAL A 182 -1.05 -1.38 17.05
CA VAL A 182 -2.50 -1.56 17.15
C VAL A 182 -2.86 -2.48 18.32
N ASN A 183 -2.09 -3.54 18.55
CA ASN A 183 -2.42 -4.56 19.54
C ASN A 183 -1.97 -4.25 20.96
N ARG A 184 -0.87 -3.51 21.15
CA ARG A 184 -0.27 -3.28 22.47
C ARG A 184 -0.34 -1.83 22.95
N SER A 185 -0.54 -0.84 22.07
CA SER A 185 -0.53 0.57 22.50
C SER A 185 -1.89 1.05 23.04
N ARG A 186 -1.86 2.12 23.84
CA ARG A 186 -3.07 2.78 24.35
C ARG A 186 -3.95 3.33 23.22
N LEU A 187 -3.32 3.91 22.19
CA LEU A 187 -4.02 4.43 21.02
C LEU A 187 -4.62 3.29 20.19
N GLY A 188 -3.91 2.17 20.05
CA GLY A 188 -4.39 0.95 19.40
C GLY A 188 -5.62 0.33 20.08
N ARG A 189 -5.72 0.41 21.41
CA ARG A 189 -6.97 0.06 22.12
C ARG A 189 -8.15 0.93 21.68
N GLY A 190 -7.92 2.23 21.48
CA GLY A 190 -8.94 3.14 20.95
C GLY A 190 -9.39 2.77 19.52
N ILE A 191 -8.44 2.43 18.64
CA ILE A 191 -8.73 1.96 17.28
C ILE A 191 -9.64 0.72 17.32
N ARG A 192 -9.27 -0.29 18.12
CA ARG A 192 -10.07 -1.53 18.23
C ARG A 192 -11.44 -1.30 18.87
N ALA A 193 -11.53 -0.42 19.87
CA ALA A 193 -12.81 -0.06 20.48
C ALA A 193 -13.76 0.61 19.47
N VAL A 194 -13.26 1.57 18.68
CA VAL A 194 -14.08 2.25 17.66
C VAL A 194 -14.45 1.31 16.50
N ALA A 195 -13.57 0.37 16.13
CA ALA A 195 -13.86 -0.65 15.12
C ALA A 195 -14.98 -1.62 15.52
N GLN A 196 -15.09 -1.93 16.82
CA GLN A 196 -16.16 -2.75 17.38
C GLN A 196 -17.49 -2.00 17.39
N ASP A 197 -17.53 -0.88 18.12
CA ASP A 197 -18.70 -0.01 18.24
C ASP A 197 -18.24 1.43 18.52
N ALA A 198 -18.36 2.28 17.50
CA ALA A 198 -17.93 3.66 17.57
C ALA A 198 -18.76 4.52 18.54
N ASP A 199 -20.04 4.18 18.74
CA ASP A 199 -20.95 4.97 19.57
C ASP A 199 -20.78 4.59 21.04
N THR A 200 -20.70 3.29 21.35
CA THR A 200 -20.35 2.82 22.69
C THR A 200 -18.95 3.27 23.09
N ALA A 201 -17.97 3.22 22.19
CA ALA A 201 -16.62 3.74 22.48
C ALA A 201 -16.63 5.25 22.82
N ALA A 202 -17.48 6.03 22.16
CA ALA A 202 -17.62 7.46 22.45
C ALA A 202 -18.24 7.71 23.83
N LEU A 203 -19.22 6.90 24.26
CA LEU A 203 -19.78 6.95 25.61
C LEU A 203 -18.74 6.59 26.68
N MET A 204 -17.76 5.74 26.34
CA MET A 204 -16.63 5.40 27.22
C MET A 204 -15.49 6.44 27.18
N GLY A 205 -15.73 7.62 26.59
CA GLY A 205 -14.77 8.73 26.55
C GLY A 205 -13.74 8.68 25.42
N VAL A 206 -13.86 7.73 24.47
CA VAL A 206 -12.96 7.67 23.31
C VAL A 206 -13.37 8.71 22.27
N ASN A 207 -12.46 9.62 21.92
CA ASN A 207 -12.73 10.60 20.87
C ASN A 207 -12.63 9.95 19.48
N LYS A 208 -13.78 9.57 18.92
CA LYS A 208 -13.93 8.98 17.57
C LYS A 208 -13.17 9.74 16.48
N ASN A 209 -13.23 11.07 16.47
CA ASN A 209 -12.56 11.88 15.45
C ASN A 209 -11.03 11.78 15.55
N ARG A 210 -10.47 11.76 16.76
CA ARG A 210 -9.02 11.57 16.95
C ARG A 210 -8.57 10.18 16.53
N VAL A 211 -9.36 9.15 16.83
CA VAL A 211 -9.06 7.77 16.42
C VAL A 211 -9.08 7.63 14.90
N ILE A 212 -10.10 8.18 14.22
CA ILE A 212 -10.19 8.15 12.76
C ILE A 212 -9.00 8.89 12.14
N LEU A 213 -8.68 10.09 12.62
CA LEU A 213 -7.53 10.85 12.11
C LEU A 213 -6.22 10.08 12.29
N LEU A 214 -6.02 9.43 13.44
CA LEU A 214 -4.86 8.58 13.68
C LEU A 214 -4.79 7.40 12.68
N VAL A 215 -5.92 6.79 12.36
CA VAL A 215 -6.01 5.70 11.38
C VAL A 215 -5.61 6.18 9.98
N PHE A 216 -6.04 7.38 9.57
CA PHE A 216 -5.58 7.98 8.31
C PHE A 216 -4.09 8.30 8.33
N VAL A 217 -3.55 8.80 9.45
CA VAL A 217 -2.10 9.00 9.61
C VAL A 217 -1.35 7.69 9.43
N LEU A 218 -1.71 6.64 10.18
CA LEU A 218 -1.05 5.33 10.10
C LEU A 218 -1.15 4.72 8.70
N GLY A 219 -2.33 4.82 8.07
CA GLY A 219 -2.51 4.39 6.68
C GLY A 219 -1.60 5.16 5.73
N GLY A 220 -1.58 6.49 5.82
CA GLY A 220 -0.69 7.34 5.02
C GLY A 220 0.79 7.04 5.24
N LEU A 221 1.22 6.75 6.48
CA LEU A 221 2.59 6.31 6.76
C LEU A 221 2.91 4.99 6.03
N MET A 222 2.01 4.00 6.04
CA MET A 222 2.24 2.74 5.32
C MET A 222 2.28 2.95 3.81
N ALA A 223 1.41 3.81 3.28
CA ALA A 223 1.41 4.20 1.87
C ALA A 223 2.73 4.89 1.46
N GLY A 224 3.27 5.77 2.32
CA GLY A 224 4.55 6.43 2.07
C GLY A 224 5.74 5.48 2.07
N VAL A 225 5.76 4.47 2.95
CA VAL A 225 6.79 3.42 2.89
C VAL A 225 6.64 2.59 1.62
N GLY A 226 5.41 2.17 1.30
CA GLY A 226 5.13 1.44 0.07
C GLY A 226 5.55 2.23 -1.18
N ALA A 227 5.34 3.55 -1.18
CA ALA A 227 5.73 4.44 -2.26
C ALA A 227 7.24 4.48 -2.49
N LEU A 228 8.04 4.66 -1.44
CA LEU A 228 9.49 4.65 -1.60
C LEU A 228 10.00 3.29 -2.08
N LEU A 229 9.46 2.19 -1.54
CA LEU A 229 9.84 0.85 -2.00
C LEU A 229 9.44 0.60 -3.46
N TRP A 230 8.30 1.15 -3.89
CA TRP A 230 7.89 1.14 -5.29
C TRP A 230 8.87 1.90 -6.18
N ASP A 231 9.25 3.12 -5.79
CA ASP A 231 10.16 3.95 -6.59
C ASP A 231 11.53 3.32 -6.74
N VAL A 232 12.09 2.78 -5.65
CA VAL A 232 13.37 2.08 -5.67
C VAL A 232 13.29 0.81 -6.55
N ARG A 233 12.14 0.13 -6.58
CA ARG A 233 11.96 -1.13 -7.34
C ARG A 233 11.74 -0.94 -8.83
N PHE A 234 10.86 0.00 -9.19
CA PHE A 234 10.38 0.18 -10.55
C PHE A 234 11.07 1.34 -11.26
N GLY A 235 11.67 2.27 -10.53
CA GLY A 235 12.52 3.32 -11.09
C GLY A 235 11.77 4.44 -11.81
N PHE A 236 10.44 4.51 -11.72
CA PHE A 236 9.66 5.61 -12.28
C PHE A 236 8.33 5.82 -11.55
N THR A 237 7.80 7.04 -11.65
CA THR A 237 6.44 7.40 -11.20
C THR A 237 5.67 8.18 -12.27
N LYS A 238 4.35 8.19 -12.14
CA LYS A 238 3.42 8.93 -13.02
C LYS A 238 2.19 9.34 -12.23
N PHE A 239 1.52 10.40 -12.67
CA PHE A 239 0.33 10.97 -12.03
C PHE A 239 -0.87 10.02 -11.87
N ASN A 240 -0.87 8.85 -12.54
CA ASN A 240 -1.94 7.87 -12.45
C ASN A 240 -1.46 6.52 -11.89
N VAL A 241 -0.25 6.47 -11.30
CA VAL A 241 0.33 5.26 -10.70
C VAL A 241 -0.54 4.73 -9.56
N GLY A 242 -1.22 5.62 -8.84
CA GLY A 242 -2.09 5.28 -7.72
C GLY A 242 -3.23 4.36 -8.14
N PHE A 243 -4.10 4.78 -9.05
CA PHE A 243 -5.38 4.14 -9.33
C PHE A 243 -5.33 2.60 -9.54
N LEU A 244 -4.51 2.13 -10.49
CA LEU A 244 -4.44 0.70 -10.82
C LEU A 244 -3.84 -0.11 -9.67
N ILE A 245 -2.75 0.39 -9.07
CA ILE A 245 -2.12 -0.25 -7.90
C ILE A 245 -3.09 -0.26 -6.72
N GLY A 246 -3.84 0.82 -6.52
CA GLY A 246 -4.86 0.95 -5.49
C GLY A 246 -5.93 -0.13 -5.61
N LEU A 247 -6.41 -0.37 -6.83
CA LEU A 247 -7.39 -1.41 -7.10
C LEU A 247 -6.84 -2.81 -6.81
N LYS A 248 -5.56 -3.06 -7.14
CA LYS A 248 -4.86 -4.31 -6.79
C LYS A 248 -4.65 -4.47 -5.28
N CYS A 249 -4.23 -3.43 -4.60
CA CYS A 249 -4.00 -3.46 -3.15
C CYS A 249 -5.31 -3.58 -2.37
N PHE A 250 -6.40 -3.00 -2.89
CA PHE A 250 -7.75 -3.25 -2.40
C PHE A 250 -8.13 -4.71 -2.59
N ALA A 251 -7.89 -5.29 -3.77
CA ALA A 251 -8.08 -6.72 -4.01
C ALA A 251 -7.28 -7.58 -3.01
N ALA A 252 -6.02 -7.23 -2.76
CA ALA A 252 -5.18 -7.89 -1.76
C ALA A 252 -5.76 -7.78 -0.34
N ALA A 253 -6.24 -6.61 0.07
CA ALA A 253 -6.86 -6.39 1.38
C ALA A 253 -8.15 -7.22 1.54
N VAL A 254 -8.97 -7.29 0.49
CA VAL A 254 -10.20 -8.08 0.44
C VAL A 254 -9.89 -9.57 0.48
N LEU A 255 -8.92 -10.01 -0.31
CA LEU A 255 -8.46 -11.39 -0.37
C LEU A 255 -7.91 -11.87 0.99
N GLY A 256 -7.23 -10.98 1.71
CA GLY A 256 -6.78 -11.21 3.08
C GLY A 256 -7.90 -11.26 4.14
N GLY A 257 -9.04 -10.62 3.87
CA GLY A 257 -10.11 -10.33 4.83
C GLY A 257 -9.99 -8.90 5.34
N ILE A 258 -10.85 -7.99 4.85
CA ILE A 258 -10.73 -6.56 5.17
C ILE A 258 -10.92 -6.33 6.68
N GLY A 259 -10.08 -5.48 7.26
CA GLY A 259 -10.04 -5.23 8.70
C GLY A 259 -9.12 -6.17 9.49
N ASN A 260 -8.57 -7.22 8.87
CA ASN A 260 -7.55 -8.08 9.47
C ASN A 260 -6.14 -7.71 8.95
N LEU A 261 -5.30 -7.12 9.81
CA LEU A 261 -3.95 -6.68 9.43
C LEU A 261 -3.08 -7.85 8.92
N ARG A 262 -3.16 -9.03 9.56
CA ARG A 262 -2.39 -10.21 9.16
C ARG A 262 -2.92 -10.81 7.87
N GLY A 263 -4.25 -10.76 7.71
CA GLY A 263 -4.94 -11.12 6.46
C GLY A 263 -4.41 -10.31 5.29
N ALA A 264 -4.36 -8.98 5.42
CA ALA A 264 -3.89 -8.09 4.36
C ALA A 264 -2.46 -8.38 3.90
N LEU A 265 -1.55 -8.78 4.80
CA LEU A 265 -0.20 -9.23 4.44
C LEU A 265 -0.27 -10.46 3.53
N LEU A 266 -0.92 -11.53 4.00
CA LEU A 266 -1.01 -12.76 3.23
C LEU A 266 -1.70 -12.54 1.89
N GLY A 267 -2.73 -11.68 1.86
CA GLY A 267 -3.42 -11.32 0.64
C GLY A 267 -2.54 -10.59 -0.36
N GLY A 268 -1.71 -9.64 0.10
CA GLY A 268 -0.73 -8.95 -0.75
C GLY A 268 0.33 -9.89 -1.31
N LEU A 269 0.91 -10.74 -0.46
CA LEU A 269 1.92 -11.72 -0.87
C LEU A 269 1.36 -12.72 -1.88
N LEU A 270 0.17 -13.27 -1.62
CA LEU A 270 -0.49 -14.21 -2.54
C LEU A 270 -0.84 -13.55 -3.86
N LEU A 271 -1.38 -12.33 -3.84
CA LEU A 271 -1.68 -11.59 -5.06
C LEU A 271 -0.41 -11.37 -5.89
N GLY A 272 0.69 -10.93 -5.27
CA GLY A 272 1.96 -10.70 -5.96
C GLY A 272 2.55 -11.97 -6.60
N VAL A 273 2.49 -13.09 -5.89
CA VAL A 273 2.97 -14.40 -6.39
C VAL A 273 2.10 -14.89 -7.56
N VAL A 274 0.78 -14.86 -7.42
CA VAL A 274 -0.14 -15.30 -8.47
C VAL A 274 -0.01 -14.43 -9.72
N GLU A 275 0.12 -13.11 -9.56
CA GLU A 275 0.37 -12.19 -10.66
C GLU A 275 1.67 -12.51 -11.41
N ASN A 276 2.75 -12.84 -10.70
CA ASN A 276 4.03 -13.17 -11.32
C ASN A 276 3.98 -14.52 -12.04
N TYR A 277 3.32 -15.53 -11.48
CA TYR A 277 3.13 -16.81 -12.19
C TYR A 277 2.27 -16.65 -13.44
N ALA A 278 1.19 -15.87 -13.35
CA ALA A 278 0.35 -15.62 -14.52
C ALA A 278 1.11 -14.85 -15.61
N ALA A 279 1.92 -13.86 -15.23
CA ALA A 279 2.79 -13.17 -16.17
C ALA A 279 3.80 -14.12 -16.85
N GLY A 280 4.34 -15.10 -16.12
CA GLY A 280 5.23 -16.11 -16.68
C GLY A 280 4.55 -17.09 -17.64
N VAL A 281 3.28 -17.43 -17.46
CA VAL A 281 2.56 -18.39 -18.33
C VAL A 281 1.90 -17.73 -19.53
N PHE A 282 1.25 -16.58 -19.29
CA PHE A 282 0.35 -15.91 -20.23
C PHE A 282 0.94 -14.62 -20.82
N GLY A 283 2.05 -14.11 -20.27
CA GLY A 283 2.65 -12.84 -20.64
C GLY A 283 2.29 -11.69 -19.70
N GLY A 284 3.08 -10.62 -19.74
CA GLY A 284 2.98 -9.49 -18.80
C GLY A 284 1.63 -8.78 -18.78
N ASP A 285 0.93 -8.73 -19.92
CA ASP A 285 -0.38 -8.06 -20.04
C ASP A 285 -1.49 -8.77 -19.25
N TRP A 286 -1.35 -10.08 -19.01
CA TRP A 286 -2.31 -10.88 -18.26
C TRP A 286 -2.20 -10.73 -16.75
N LYS A 287 -1.17 -10.01 -16.28
CA LYS A 287 -0.88 -9.83 -14.87
C LYS A 287 -2.06 -9.18 -14.13
N ASP A 288 -2.55 -8.06 -14.65
CA ASP A 288 -3.63 -7.31 -14.01
C ASP A 288 -4.96 -8.08 -14.02
N PHE A 289 -5.26 -8.72 -15.16
CA PHE A 289 -6.45 -9.56 -15.32
C PHE A 289 -6.49 -10.70 -14.30
N THR A 290 -5.36 -11.39 -14.12
CA THR A 290 -5.27 -12.55 -13.23
C THR A 290 -5.49 -12.16 -11.76
N GLY A 291 -4.98 -11.00 -11.34
CA GLY A 291 -5.22 -10.48 -9.99
C GLY A 291 -6.71 -10.29 -9.69
N PHE A 292 -7.49 -9.76 -10.65
CA PHE A 292 -8.94 -9.59 -10.49
C PHE A 292 -9.72 -10.89 -10.56
N VAL A 293 -9.34 -11.82 -11.44
CA VAL A 293 -9.95 -13.15 -11.50
C VAL A 293 -9.73 -13.90 -10.18
N LEU A 294 -8.51 -13.84 -9.62
CA LEU A 294 -8.21 -14.45 -8.33
C LEU A 294 -9.12 -13.90 -7.22
N LEU A 295 -9.30 -12.57 -7.17
CA LEU A 295 -10.21 -11.93 -6.23
C LEU A 295 -11.63 -12.47 -6.36
N ILE A 296 -12.18 -12.50 -7.59
CA ILE A 296 -13.54 -12.95 -7.86
C ILE A 296 -13.72 -14.42 -7.43
N VAL A 297 -12.80 -15.29 -7.86
CA VAL A 297 -12.84 -16.72 -7.53
C VAL A 297 -12.77 -16.91 -6.02
N LEU A 298 -11.86 -16.22 -5.34
CA LEU A 298 -11.71 -16.37 -3.90
C LEU A 298 -12.94 -15.86 -3.14
N LEU A 299 -13.55 -14.74 -3.55
CA LEU A 299 -14.77 -14.25 -2.91
C LEU A 299 -15.97 -15.16 -3.15
N MET A 300 -16.02 -15.85 -4.29
CA MET A 300 -17.07 -16.82 -4.59
C MET A 300 -17.03 -18.02 -3.63
N PHE A 301 -15.83 -18.47 -3.24
CA PHE A 301 -15.66 -19.62 -2.34
C PHE A 301 -15.45 -19.25 -0.86
N ARG A 302 -14.89 -18.07 -0.58
CA ARG A 302 -14.49 -17.55 0.74
C ARG A 302 -14.77 -16.04 0.83
N PRO A 303 -16.04 -15.63 0.98
CA PRO A 303 -16.44 -14.22 0.97
C PRO A 303 -15.87 -13.40 2.15
N THR A 304 -15.42 -14.05 3.21
CA THR A 304 -14.76 -13.40 4.37
C THR A 304 -13.25 -13.18 4.17
N GLY A 305 -12.71 -13.56 3.01
CA GLY A 305 -11.26 -13.60 2.77
C GLY A 305 -10.59 -14.81 3.41
N LEU A 306 -9.26 -14.90 3.28
CA LEU A 306 -8.45 -16.04 3.71
C LEU A 306 -8.45 -16.26 5.23
N LEU A 307 -8.21 -15.20 5.99
CA LEU A 307 -8.12 -15.25 7.45
C LEU A 307 -9.38 -14.75 8.17
N GLY A 308 -10.40 -14.31 7.44
CA GLY A 308 -11.63 -13.76 8.01
C GLY A 308 -11.48 -12.34 8.56
N GLU A 309 -12.62 -11.67 8.77
CA GLU A 309 -12.68 -10.35 9.39
C GLU A 309 -12.43 -10.46 10.90
N SER A 310 -11.26 -10.04 11.39
CA SER A 310 -10.91 -10.13 12.81
C SER A 310 -10.95 -8.77 13.51
N LEU A 311 -12.04 -8.01 13.38
CA LEU A 311 -12.32 -6.87 14.25
C LEU A 311 -13.84 -6.71 14.47
N GLY A 312 -14.38 -7.49 15.40
CA GLY A 312 -15.46 -7.02 16.27
C GLY A 312 -16.92 -7.34 15.94
N ARG A 313 -17.25 -7.90 14.77
CA ARG A 313 -18.60 -8.42 14.51
C ARG A 313 -18.52 -9.73 13.71
N ALA A 314 -18.66 -10.85 14.42
CA ALA A 314 -19.38 -11.96 13.82
C ALA A 314 -20.80 -11.44 13.58
N ARG A 315 -21.26 -11.43 12.33
CA ARG A 315 -22.67 -11.15 12.01
C ARG A 315 -23.53 -12.13 12.82
N ALA A 316 -24.36 -11.60 13.72
CA ALA A 316 -25.57 -12.27 14.15
C ALA A 316 -26.61 -12.14 13.04
#